data_AF-A0A7M5VBZ6-F1
#
_entry.id   AF-A0A7M5VBZ6-F1
#
_cell.length_a   1.000
_cell.length_b   1.000
_cell.length_c   1.000
_cell.angle_alpha   90.00
_cell.angle_beta   90.00
_cell.angle_gamma   90.00
#
_symmetry.space_group_name_H-M   'P 1'
#
loop_
_entity.id
_entity.type
_entity.pdbx_description
1 polymer ?
#
loop_
_entity_poly.entity_id
_entity_poly.type
_entity_poly.pdbx_seq_one_letter_code
_entity_poly.pdbx_strand_id
1 'polypeptide(L)'
;MGDLRYSLLQKHIMDHILEEYDIIPNRDDIHILNEQHHHHVHISRKHHHSSETDILAYNDAIKKIISSPNFNSRHFADHELMLCESYCLLWQNSNGKLQSPIEKNEELNQGVSTAMLLDLYTSKIIDFMSCGNSLVIDIVNPDLALNPIQAFILNILLRRRPRRKTIQDVLAISKTCGCAKIVLKNLRLRGIIGVSESGRLFAASARRQSTIRFGPIRKIEQQLKWVALKEKCPDSYMLSLITLCFIGQERHTILDPILERQLTKREYKAAKENLKITVKTQATILKSAKFVKKKFSRDAHTERLCMRKESFNGHFDERIG
;
A
#
# COMPACT_ATOMS: atom_id res chain seq x y z
N MET A 1 -28.53 -7.25 -27.21
CA MET A 1 -27.67 -6.41 -28.08
C MET A 1 -27.10 -5.15 -27.41
N GLY A 2 -27.44 -4.84 -26.15
CA GLY A 2 -26.88 -3.67 -25.42
C GLY A 2 -25.42 -3.82 -24.96
N ASP A 3 -24.98 -5.03 -24.61
CA ASP A 3 -23.64 -5.27 -24.03
C ASP A 3 -22.46 -4.98 -24.97
N LEU A 4 -22.60 -5.24 -26.28
CA LEU A 4 -21.46 -5.18 -27.19
C LEU A 4 -21.04 -3.75 -27.56
N ARG A 5 -22.00 -2.83 -27.65
CA ARG A 5 -21.71 -1.41 -27.95
C ARG A 5 -21.15 -0.69 -26.73
N TYR A 6 -21.62 -1.06 -25.54
CA TYR A 6 -21.14 -0.52 -24.28
C TYR A 6 -19.70 -0.95 -23.99
N SER A 7 -19.35 -2.21 -24.28
CA SER A 7 -17.97 -2.68 -24.14
C SER A 7 -17.00 -1.98 -25.10
N LEU A 8 -17.45 -1.54 -26.27
CA LEU A 8 -16.59 -0.85 -27.25
C LEU A 8 -16.30 0.59 -26.84
N LEU A 9 -17.30 1.32 -26.33
CA LEU A 9 -17.11 2.70 -25.86
C LEU A 9 -16.25 2.73 -24.59
N GLN A 10 -16.52 1.86 -23.63
CA GLN A 10 -15.71 1.74 -22.41
C GLN A 10 -14.29 1.28 -22.73
N LYS A 11 -14.12 0.37 -23.69
CA LYS A 11 -12.80 0.00 -24.22
C LYS A 11 -12.09 1.20 -24.87
N HIS A 12 -12.77 2.02 -25.65
CA HIS A 12 -12.15 3.17 -26.32
C HIS A 12 -11.72 4.25 -25.33
N ILE A 13 -12.55 4.55 -24.32
CA ILE A 13 -12.21 5.47 -23.22
C ILE A 13 -11.04 4.90 -22.40
N MET A 14 -11.05 3.59 -22.12
CA MET A 14 -9.94 2.93 -21.45
C MET A 14 -8.67 2.92 -22.27
N ASP A 15 -8.75 2.64 -23.56
CA ASP A 15 -7.58 2.63 -24.45
C ASP A 15 -6.99 4.04 -24.55
N HIS A 16 -7.82 5.09 -24.63
CA HIS A 16 -7.38 6.49 -24.59
C HIS A 16 -6.72 6.85 -23.26
N ILE A 17 -7.31 6.46 -22.11
CA ILE A 17 -6.70 6.69 -20.79
C ILE A 17 -5.38 5.91 -20.67
N LEU A 18 -5.28 4.70 -21.21
CA LEU A 18 -4.04 3.92 -21.14
C LEU A 18 -2.97 4.47 -22.08
N GLU A 19 -3.35 4.97 -23.25
CA GLU A 19 -2.50 5.65 -24.23
C GLU A 19 -1.95 6.97 -23.69
N GLU A 20 -2.83 7.84 -23.17
CA GLU A 20 -2.44 9.09 -22.52
C GLU A 20 -1.52 8.83 -21.32
N TYR A 21 -1.66 7.65 -20.70
CA TYR A 21 -0.84 7.28 -19.57
C TYR A 21 0.44 6.50 -19.92
N ASP A 22 0.75 6.23 -21.19
CA ASP A 22 1.91 5.40 -21.59
C ASP A 22 1.88 4.00 -20.91
N ILE A 23 0.66 3.47 -20.70
CA ILE A 23 0.36 2.18 -20.05
C ILE A 23 -0.18 1.20 -21.10
N ILE A 24 0.41 1.18 -22.29
CA ILE A 24 0.28 0.01 -23.14
C ILE A 24 1.31 -0.99 -22.60
N PRO A 25 0.91 -2.10 -21.93
CA PRO A 25 1.85 -3.18 -21.66
C PRO A 25 2.47 -3.55 -23.01
N ASN A 26 3.81 -3.52 -23.08
CA ASN A 26 4.52 -3.72 -24.32
C ASN A 26 4.02 -5.02 -24.95
N ARG A 27 3.62 -5.01 -26.24
CA ARG A 27 3.06 -6.21 -26.89
C ARG A 27 4.02 -7.41 -26.77
N ASP A 28 5.31 -7.14 -26.63
CA ASP A 28 6.37 -8.13 -26.47
C ASP A 28 6.41 -8.77 -25.07
N ASP A 29 6.08 -8.03 -24.00
CA ASP A 29 5.95 -8.58 -22.64
C ASP A 29 4.78 -9.59 -22.53
N ILE A 30 3.83 -9.50 -23.47
CA ILE A 30 2.65 -10.37 -23.55
C ILE A 30 2.98 -11.69 -24.26
N HIS A 31 3.88 -11.69 -25.25
CA HIS A 31 4.29 -12.90 -25.97
C HIS A 31 5.23 -13.79 -25.16
N ILE A 32 6.13 -13.21 -24.37
CA ILE A 32 7.06 -13.95 -23.51
C ILE A 32 6.31 -14.84 -22.50
N LEU A 33 5.13 -14.44 -22.03
CA LEU A 33 4.35 -15.21 -21.05
C LEU A 33 3.64 -16.45 -21.63
N ASN A 34 3.31 -16.47 -22.93
CA ASN A 34 2.71 -17.64 -23.57
C ASN A 34 3.77 -18.69 -23.96
N GLU A 35 5.01 -18.28 -24.25
CA GLU A 35 6.12 -19.20 -24.55
C GLU A 35 6.82 -19.72 -23.29
N GLN A 36 6.87 -18.94 -22.22
CA GLN A 36 7.49 -19.36 -20.95
C GLN A 36 6.74 -20.50 -20.23
N HIS A 37 5.48 -20.79 -20.58
CA HIS A 37 4.78 -21.99 -20.10
C HIS A 37 5.19 -23.29 -20.81
N HIS A 38 5.90 -23.23 -21.94
CA HIS A 38 6.35 -24.42 -22.65
C HIS A 38 7.86 -24.69 -22.58
N HIS A 39 8.71 -23.73 -22.17
CA HIS A 39 10.18 -23.89 -22.26
C HIS A 39 11.04 -23.59 -21.02
N HIS A 40 10.49 -23.50 -19.81
CA HIS A 40 11.32 -23.39 -18.59
C HIS A 40 11.32 -24.65 -17.72
N VAL A 41 12.08 -25.67 -18.15
CA VAL A 41 12.71 -26.63 -17.24
C VAL A 41 14.21 -26.33 -17.28
N HIS A 42 14.77 -25.95 -16.13
CA HIS A 42 16.19 -25.63 -15.87
C HIS A 42 16.66 -24.16 -15.93
N ILE A 43 16.03 -23.25 -15.17
CA ILE A 43 16.79 -22.15 -14.51
C ILE A 43 16.30 -21.97 -13.06
N SER A 44 17.24 -22.08 -12.11
CA SER A 44 17.20 -21.66 -10.69
C SER A 44 15.97 -21.98 -9.82
N ARG A 45 15.95 -23.19 -9.23
CA ARG A 45 14.92 -23.67 -8.28
C ARG A 45 14.89 -22.97 -6.90
N LYS A 46 15.74 -21.99 -6.61
CA LYS A 46 15.77 -21.35 -5.26
C LYS A 46 14.88 -20.11 -5.08
N HIS A 47 14.37 -19.49 -6.15
CA HIS A 47 13.51 -18.29 -6.05
C HIS A 47 12.02 -18.53 -6.31
N HIS A 48 11.62 -19.66 -6.90
CA HIS A 48 10.20 -19.90 -7.23
C HIS A 48 9.30 -20.24 -6.04
N HIS A 49 9.83 -20.79 -4.94
CA HIS A 49 9.00 -21.18 -3.80
C HIS A 49 8.47 -20.01 -2.96
N SER A 50 9.10 -18.84 -2.97
CA SER A 50 8.58 -17.67 -2.25
C SER A 50 7.24 -17.22 -2.83
N SER A 51 7.16 -17.19 -4.17
CA SER A 51 6.17 -16.39 -4.86
C SER A 51 4.73 -16.92 -4.76
N GLU A 52 4.54 -18.23 -4.56
CA GLU A 52 3.22 -18.84 -4.37
C GLU A 52 2.73 -18.65 -2.93
N THR A 53 3.65 -18.78 -1.95
CA THR A 53 3.32 -18.51 -0.54
C THR A 53 2.96 -17.05 -0.29
N ASP A 54 3.53 -16.14 -1.08
CA ASP A 54 3.25 -14.70 -0.99
C ASP A 54 1.85 -14.37 -1.56
N ILE A 55 1.48 -14.97 -2.70
CA ILE A 55 0.13 -14.84 -3.27
C ILE A 55 -0.94 -15.36 -2.29
N LEU A 56 -0.69 -16.51 -1.65
CA LEU A 56 -1.62 -17.06 -0.67
C LEU A 56 -1.77 -16.15 0.56
N ALA A 57 -0.67 -15.55 1.04
CA ALA A 57 -0.72 -14.63 2.16
C ALA A 57 -1.60 -13.40 1.88
N TYR A 58 -1.51 -12.82 0.68
CA TYR A 58 -2.36 -11.68 0.29
C TYR A 58 -3.82 -12.07 0.05
N ASN A 59 -4.10 -13.26 -0.51
CA ASN A 59 -5.46 -13.79 -0.60
C ASN A 59 -6.09 -13.96 0.79
N ASP A 60 -5.35 -14.54 1.73
CA ASP A 60 -5.79 -14.69 3.12
C ASP A 60 -5.95 -13.33 3.83
N ALA A 61 -5.12 -12.34 3.48
CA ALA A 61 -5.28 -10.97 3.95
C ALA A 61 -6.63 -10.39 3.55
N ILE A 62 -7.00 -10.51 2.27
CA ILE A 62 -8.28 -9.99 1.77
C ILE A 62 -9.43 -10.68 2.51
N LYS A 63 -9.43 -12.02 2.56
CA LYS A 63 -10.45 -12.77 3.32
C LYS A 63 -10.58 -12.27 4.74
N LYS A 64 -9.44 -12.13 5.43
CA LYS A 64 -9.39 -11.71 6.83
C LYS A 64 -9.92 -10.29 7.06
N ILE A 65 -9.59 -9.37 6.14
CA ILE A 65 -10.05 -7.98 6.19
C ILE A 65 -11.56 -7.92 5.97
N ILE A 66 -12.08 -8.53 4.90
CA ILE A 66 -13.50 -8.42 4.52
C ILE A 66 -14.43 -9.21 5.44
N SER A 67 -13.93 -10.28 6.07
CA SER A 67 -14.69 -11.07 7.06
C SER A 67 -14.60 -10.51 8.47
N SER A 68 -13.84 -9.44 8.70
CA SER A 68 -13.79 -8.79 10.01
C SER A 68 -15.17 -8.24 10.38
N PRO A 69 -15.68 -8.51 11.60
CA PRO A 69 -16.98 -8.00 12.04
C PRO A 69 -17.01 -6.46 12.13
N ASN A 70 -15.84 -5.83 12.22
CA ASN A 70 -15.69 -4.37 12.27
C ASN A 70 -15.35 -3.77 10.89
N PHE A 71 -15.43 -4.56 9.82
CA PHE A 71 -15.20 -4.05 8.47
C PHE A 71 -16.37 -3.16 8.03
N ASN A 72 -16.03 -1.94 7.62
CA ASN A 72 -16.96 -0.97 7.07
C ASN A 72 -16.30 -0.29 5.88
N SER A 73 -16.82 -0.55 4.69
CA SER A 73 -16.30 -0.01 3.44
C SER A 73 -16.40 1.52 3.36
N ARG A 74 -17.31 2.15 4.11
CA ARG A 74 -17.44 3.62 4.12
C ARG A 74 -16.18 4.30 4.65
N HIS A 75 -15.44 3.64 5.55
CA HIS A 75 -14.18 4.17 6.05
C HIS A 75 -13.15 4.39 4.94
N PHE A 76 -13.26 3.76 3.77
CA PHE A 76 -12.34 4.02 2.66
C PHE A 76 -12.64 5.34 1.96
N ALA A 77 -13.91 5.74 1.90
CA ALA A 77 -14.33 7.00 1.30
C ALA A 77 -14.01 8.22 2.18
N ASP A 78 -13.86 8.02 3.50
CA ASP A 78 -13.52 9.07 4.46
C ASP A 78 -12.05 9.52 4.39
N HIS A 79 -11.21 8.80 3.64
CA HIS A 79 -9.79 9.09 3.47
C HIS A 79 -9.51 9.77 2.12
N GLU A 80 -8.54 10.69 2.12
CA GLU A 80 -8.17 11.47 0.95
C GLU A 80 -7.48 10.63 -0.14
N LEU A 81 -6.76 9.59 0.27
CA LEU A 81 -6.00 8.70 -0.61
C LEU A 81 -6.68 7.35 -0.69
N MET A 82 -6.62 6.74 -1.87
CA MET A 82 -6.93 5.32 -2.03
C MET A 82 -5.98 4.47 -1.19
N LEU A 83 -6.40 3.25 -0.81
CA LEU A 83 -5.58 2.36 0.00
C LEU A 83 -4.25 2.06 -0.70
N CYS A 84 -4.28 1.80 -2.02
CA CYS A 84 -3.08 1.53 -2.80
C CYS A 84 -2.11 2.73 -2.85
N GLU A 85 -2.64 3.95 -2.93
CA GLU A 85 -1.84 5.18 -2.89
C GLU A 85 -1.13 5.35 -1.54
N SER A 86 -1.86 5.16 -0.43
CA SER A 86 -1.29 5.19 0.92
C SER A 86 -0.24 4.10 1.11
N TYR A 87 -0.49 2.89 0.59
CA TYR A 87 0.45 1.79 0.64
C TYR A 87 1.77 2.13 -0.05
N CYS A 88 1.73 2.69 -1.27
CA CYS A 88 2.92 3.17 -1.97
C CYS A 88 3.61 4.34 -1.25
N LEU A 89 2.84 5.26 -0.65
CA LEU A 89 3.40 6.42 0.01
C LEU A 89 4.22 6.05 1.26
N LEU A 90 3.85 4.97 1.95
CA LEU A 90 4.58 4.41 3.09
C LEU A 90 5.93 3.78 2.72
N TRP A 91 6.24 3.60 1.44
CA TRP A 91 7.53 3.03 1.00
C TRP A 91 8.70 4.00 1.12
N GLN A 92 8.41 5.28 1.33
CA GLN A 92 9.40 6.33 1.44
C GLN A 92 10.29 6.15 2.66
N ASN A 93 11.52 6.65 2.55
CA ASN A 93 12.38 6.80 3.73
C ASN A 93 11.97 8.03 4.55
N SER A 94 12.64 8.22 5.68
CA SER A 94 12.41 9.36 6.60
C SER A 94 12.58 10.75 5.95
N ASN A 95 13.24 10.84 4.79
CA ASN A 95 13.40 12.08 4.03
C ASN A 95 12.31 12.25 2.94
N GLY A 96 11.27 11.43 2.94
CA GLY A 96 10.20 11.45 1.95
C GLY A 96 10.64 11.01 0.56
N LYS A 97 11.77 10.29 0.43
CA LYS A 97 12.31 9.82 -0.86
C LYS A 97 11.94 8.36 -1.08
N LEU A 98 11.44 8.04 -2.26
CA LEU A 98 11.26 6.65 -2.72
C LEU A 98 12.63 6.09 -3.12
N GLN A 99 12.93 4.88 -2.64
CA GLN A 99 14.11 4.15 -3.09
C GLN A 99 13.83 3.65 -4.52
N SER A 100 14.66 4.00 -5.50
CA SER A 100 14.53 3.46 -6.86
C SER A 100 15.39 2.20 -6.99
N PRO A 101 14.96 1.12 -7.65
CA PRO A 101 13.66 0.92 -8.34
C PRO A 101 12.69 0.07 -7.49
N ILE A 102 12.15 0.62 -6.41
CA ILE A 102 11.20 -0.10 -5.52
C ILE A 102 9.95 -0.59 -6.27
N GLU A 103 9.57 0.10 -7.34
CA GLU A 103 8.47 -0.25 -8.22
C GLU A 103 8.70 -1.52 -9.05
N LYS A 104 9.93 -2.04 -9.11
CA LYS A 104 10.25 -3.32 -9.76
C LYS A 104 10.22 -4.51 -8.80
N ASN A 105 10.00 -4.28 -7.51
CA ASN A 105 9.90 -5.37 -6.55
C ASN A 105 8.54 -6.08 -6.69
N GLU A 106 8.56 -7.39 -6.96
CA GLU A 106 7.36 -8.17 -7.27
C GLU A 106 6.39 -8.24 -6.07
N GLU A 107 6.89 -8.46 -4.86
CA GLU A 107 6.04 -8.66 -3.68
C GLU A 107 5.39 -7.35 -3.22
N LEU A 108 6.09 -6.22 -3.36
CA LEU A 108 5.53 -4.89 -3.18
C LEU A 108 4.44 -4.61 -4.22
N ASN A 109 4.64 -5.00 -5.49
CA ASN A 109 3.60 -4.91 -6.52
C ASN A 109 2.38 -5.77 -6.19
N GLN A 110 2.56 -6.97 -5.62
CA GLN A 110 1.45 -7.78 -5.13
C GLN A 110 0.68 -7.06 -4.01
N GLY A 111 1.39 -6.43 -3.08
CA GLY A 111 0.76 -5.60 -2.04
C GLY A 111 -0.04 -4.43 -2.61
N VAL A 112 0.51 -3.72 -3.61
CA VAL A 112 -0.23 -2.65 -4.33
C VAL A 112 -1.48 -3.21 -5.00
N SER A 113 -1.36 -4.33 -5.68
CA SER A 113 -2.47 -4.96 -6.40
C SER A 113 -3.56 -5.43 -5.46
N THR A 114 -3.17 -5.98 -4.32
CA THR A 114 -4.08 -6.36 -3.23
C THR A 114 -4.82 -5.13 -2.69
N ALA A 115 -4.11 -4.02 -2.49
CA ALA A 115 -4.73 -2.75 -2.08
C ALA A 115 -5.69 -2.21 -3.14
N MET A 116 -5.33 -2.26 -4.43
CA MET A 116 -6.20 -1.86 -5.54
C MET A 116 -7.47 -2.71 -5.61
N LEU A 117 -7.38 -4.02 -5.37
CA LEU A 117 -8.55 -4.90 -5.29
C LEU A 117 -9.48 -4.52 -4.12
N LEU A 118 -8.92 -4.19 -2.95
CA LEU A 118 -9.72 -3.69 -1.82
C LEU A 118 -10.35 -2.31 -2.11
N ASP A 119 -9.66 -1.44 -2.84
CA ASP A 119 -10.22 -0.15 -3.29
C ASP A 119 -11.40 -0.37 -4.26
N LEU A 120 -11.30 -1.32 -5.21
CA LEU A 120 -12.41 -1.68 -6.09
C LEU A 120 -13.59 -2.28 -5.32
N TYR A 121 -13.31 -3.18 -4.38
CA TYR A 121 -14.31 -3.86 -3.56
C TYR A 121 -15.09 -2.86 -2.71
N THR A 122 -14.39 -1.96 -2.02
CA THR A 122 -15.03 -0.94 -1.17
C THR A 122 -15.82 0.08 -1.99
N SER A 123 -15.41 0.31 -3.24
CA SER A 123 -16.14 1.12 -4.24
C SER A 123 -17.31 0.37 -4.91
N LYS A 124 -17.57 -0.89 -4.54
CA LYS A 124 -18.62 -1.75 -5.13
C LYS A 124 -18.47 -2.00 -6.64
N ILE A 125 -17.26 -1.85 -7.17
CA ILE A 125 -16.96 -2.16 -8.59
C ILE A 125 -16.86 -3.67 -8.78
N ILE A 126 -16.27 -4.35 -7.79
CA ILE A 126 -16.15 -5.81 -7.74
C ILE A 126 -16.76 -6.36 -6.46
N ASP A 127 -17.02 -7.66 -6.47
CA ASP A 127 -17.32 -8.46 -5.28
C ASP A 127 -16.40 -9.69 -5.22
N PHE A 128 -16.27 -10.27 -4.03
CA PHE A 128 -15.49 -11.48 -3.78
C PHE A 128 -16.42 -12.64 -3.44
N MET A 129 -16.46 -13.65 -4.31
CA MET A 129 -17.16 -14.90 -4.05
C MET A 129 -16.19 -15.95 -3.50
N SER A 130 -16.54 -16.58 -2.37
CA SER A 130 -15.76 -17.70 -1.85
C SER A 130 -15.99 -18.94 -2.71
N CYS A 131 -14.91 -19.54 -3.21
CA CYS A 131 -14.92 -20.82 -3.91
C CYS A 131 -13.85 -21.72 -3.26
N GLY A 132 -14.26 -22.47 -2.23
CA GLY A 132 -13.34 -23.25 -1.40
C GLY A 132 -12.28 -22.36 -0.73
N ASN A 133 -11.00 -22.66 -0.96
CA ASN A 133 -9.89 -21.89 -0.40
C ASN A 133 -9.49 -20.67 -1.24
N SER A 134 -10.20 -20.36 -2.31
CA SER A 134 -9.91 -19.19 -3.16
C SER A 134 -11.06 -18.19 -3.14
N LEU A 135 -10.72 -16.92 -3.36
CA LEU A 135 -11.69 -15.88 -3.67
C LEU A 135 -11.72 -15.67 -5.17
N VAL A 136 -12.90 -15.77 -5.75
CA VAL A 136 -13.20 -15.45 -7.14
C VAL A 136 -13.72 -14.02 -7.20
N ILE A 137 -13.21 -13.25 -8.15
CA ILE A 137 -13.58 -11.86 -8.36
C ILE A 137 -14.75 -11.82 -9.34
N ASP A 138 -15.85 -11.19 -8.92
CA ASP A 138 -16.98 -10.85 -9.79
C ASP A 138 -16.98 -9.35 -10.06
N ILE A 139 -17.28 -8.95 -11.30
CA ILE A 139 -17.36 -7.54 -11.70
C ILE A 139 -18.83 -7.14 -11.62
N VAL A 140 -19.17 -6.23 -10.69
CA VAL A 140 -20.56 -5.87 -10.38
C VAL A 140 -20.96 -4.56 -11.05
N ASN A 141 -20.19 -3.50 -10.83
CA ASN A 141 -20.50 -2.16 -11.33
C ASN A 141 -19.26 -1.54 -12.02
N PRO A 142 -18.89 -2.01 -13.22
CA PRO A 142 -17.69 -1.55 -13.91
C PRO A 142 -17.72 -0.04 -14.22
N ASP A 143 -18.91 0.54 -14.34
CA ASP A 143 -19.11 1.96 -14.67
C ASP A 143 -18.74 2.90 -13.52
N LEU A 144 -18.57 2.38 -12.29
CA LEU A 144 -18.11 3.16 -11.15
C LEU A 144 -16.58 3.35 -11.13
N ALA A 145 -15.84 2.76 -12.07
CA ALA A 145 -14.40 2.93 -12.20
C ALA A 145 -14.04 4.30 -12.80
N LEU A 146 -14.10 5.34 -11.97
CA LEU A 146 -13.96 6.73 -12.42
C LEU A 146 -12.52 7.24 -12.45
N ASN A 147 -11.57 6.53 -11.83
CA ASN A 147 -10.18 6.98 -11.77
C ASN A 147 -9.20 6.03 -12.49
N PRO A 148 -8.01 6.52 -12.89
CA PRO A 148 -7.06 5.75 -13.71
C PRO A 148 -6.55 4.46 -13.05
N ILE A 149 -6.46 4.44 -11.71
CA ILE A 149 -6.02 3.25 -10.97
C ILE A 149 -7.08 2.15 -11.08
N GLN A 150 -8.35 2.49 -10.82
CA GLN A 150 -9.48 1.55 -10.90
C GLN A 150 -9.66 1.03 -12.33
N ALA A 151 -9.64 1.94 -13.29
CA ALA A 151 -9.62 1.66 -14.72
C ALA A 151 -8.56 0.62 -15.11
N PHE A 152 -7.33 0.84 -14.65
CA PHE A 152 -6.20 -0.04 -14.96
C PHE A 152 -6.40 -1.47 -14.43
N ILE A 153 -6.78 -1.62 -13.15
CA ILE A 153 -6.99 -2.95 -12.58
C ILE A 153 -8.23 -3.64 -13.15
N LEU A 154 -9.31 -2.90 -13.44
CA LEU A 154 -10.49 -3.44 -14.10
C LEU A 154 -10.14 -3.97 -15.50
N ASN A 155 -9.29 -3.25 -16.23
CA ASN A 155 -8.80 -3.70 -17.51
C ASN A 155 -7.97 -4.99 -17.40
N ILE A 156 -7.18 -5.18 -16.34
CA ILE A 156 -6.50 -6.48 -16.07
C ILE A 156 -7.54 -7.59 -15.83
N LEU A 157 -8.60 -7.30 -15.07
CA LEU A 157 -9.66 -8.28 -14.80
C LEU A 157 -10.38 -8.70 -16.09
N LEU A 158 -10.62 -7.76 -17.00
CA LEU A 158 -11.31 -7.99 -18.28
C LEU A 158 -10.41 -8.60 -19.36
N ARG A 159 -9.14 -8.17 -19.46
CA ARG A 159 -8.15 -8.64 -20.44
C ARG A 159 -7.54 -9.96 -19.99
N ARG A 160 -8.25 -11.07 -20.22
CA ARG A 160 -7.75 -12.47 -20.41
C ARG A 160 -8.87 -13.46 -20.09
N ARG A 161 -8.87 -14.63 -20.72
CA ARG A 161 -9.66 -15.78 -20.21
C ARG A 161 -8.91 -16.41 -19.02
N PRO A 162 -9.61 -16.98 -18.03
CA PRO A 162 -11.07 -17.08 -17.88
C PRO A 162 -11.75 -15.73 -17.56
N ARG A 163 -13.07 -15.65 -17.84
CA ARG A 163 -13.90 -14.46 -17.56
C ARG A 163 -13.95 -14.14 -16.06
N ARG A 164 -13.98 -15.18 -15.22
CA ARG A 164 -13.87 -15.06 -13.76
C ARG A 164 -12.43 -15.38 -13.36
N LYS A 165 -11.81 -14.50 -12.60
CA LYS A 165 -10.43 -14.67 -12.11
C LYS A 165 -10.47 -14.87 -10.61
N THR A 166 -9.58 -15.71 -10.12
CA THR A 166 -9.27 -15.76 -8.70
C THR A 166 -8.37 -14.59 -8.32
N ILE A 167 -8.29 -14.27 -7.02
CA ILE A 167 -7.28 -13.34 -6.51
C ILE A 167 -5.88 -13.82 -6.90
N GLN A 168 -5.62 -15.13 -6.85
CA GLN A 168 -4.31 -15.68 -7.22
C GLN A 168 -3.95 -15.36 -8.67
N ASP A 169 -4.91 -15.51 -9.60
CA ASP A 169 -4.70 -15.19 -11.02
C ASP A 169 -4.31 -13.71 -11.20
N VAL A 170 -5.01 -12.81 -10.52
CA VAL A 170 -4.76 -11.37 -10.63
C VAL A 170 -3.41 -11.00 -10.01
N LEU A 171 -3.08 -11.54 -8.84
CA LEU A 171 -1.80 -11.27 -8.20
C LEU A 171 -0.63 -11.86 -9.00
N ALA A 172 -0.81 -13.00 -9.65
CA ALA A 172 0.18 -13.57 -10.56
C ALA A 172 0.41 -12.67 -11.78
N ILE A 173 -0.65 -12.18 -12.41
CA ILE A 173 -0.56 -11.20 -13.53
C ILE A 173 0.08 -9.90 -13.04
N SER A 174 -0.18 -9.50 -11.79
CA SER A 174 0.25 -8.21 -11.28
C SER A 174 1.76 -8.03 -11.14
N LYS A 175 2.49 -9.14 -11.08
CA LYS A 175 3.97 -9.15 -11.01
C LYS A 175 4.60 -8.43 -12.20
N THR A 176 3.97 -8.48 -13.37
CA THR A 176 4.51 -7.94 -14.62
C THR A 176 3.79 -6.71 -15.13
N CYS A 177 2.62 -6.34 -14.59
CA CYS A 177 1.81 -5.26 -15.16
C CYS A 177 2.17 -3.86 -14.61
N GLY A 178 3.05 -3.74 -13.63
CA GLY A 178 3.50 -2.44 -13.10
C GLY A 178 2.45 -1.69 -12.30
N CYS A 179 1.67 -2.37 -11.45
CA CYS A 179 0.68 -1.75 -10.55
C CYS A 179 1.27 -0.60 -9.72
N ALA A 180 2.48 -0.76 -9.18
CA ALA A 180 3.15 0.31 -8.45
C ALA A 180 3.41 1.55 -9.33
N LYS A 181 3.80 1.34 -10.60
CA LYS A 181 4.08 2.43 -11.54
C LYS A 181 2.85 3.29 -11.81
N ILE A 182 1.67 2.68 -11.97
CA ILE A 182 0.42 3.45 -12.18
C ILE A 182 0.01 4.22 -10.93
N VAL A 183 0.10 3.62 -9.75
CA VAL A 183 -0.23 4.29 -8.49
C VAL A 183 0.72 5.47 -8.22
N LEU A 184 2.03 5.28 -8.41
CA LEU A 184 3.02 6.35 -8.28
C LEU A 184 2.80 7.46 -9.34
N LYS A 185 2.44 7.11 -10.58
CA LYS A 185 2.06 8.11 -11.59
C LYS A 185 0.84 8.90 -11.14
N ASN A 186 -0.18 8.27 -10.56
CA ASN A 186 -1.35 8.96 -10.03
C ASN A 186 -1.00 9.93 -8.89
N LEU A 187 -0.19 9.48 -7.93
CA LEU A 187 0.32 10.34 -6.84
C LEU A 187 1.07 11.57 -7.36
N ARG A 188 1.80 11.43 -8.47
CA ARG A 188 2.49 12.54 -9.14
C ARG A 188 1.52 13.50 -9.82
N LEU A 189 0.52 12.98 -10.54
CA LEU A 189 -0.53 13.80 -11.15
C LEU A 189 -1.30 14.61 -10.10
N ARG A 190 -1.50 14.04 -8.91
CA ARG A 190 -2.11 14.73 -7.75
C ARG A 190 -1.17 15.70 -7.03
N GLY A 191 0.06 15.88 -7.50
CA GLY A 191 1.07 16.76 -6.88
C GLY A 191 1.53 16.31 -5.49
N ILE A 192 1.32 15.03 -5.12
CA ILE A 192 1.76 14.50 -3.83
C ILE A 192 3.24 14.17 -3.87
N ILE A 193 3.68 13.51 -4.94
CA ILE A 193 5.09 13.21 -5.19
C ILE A 193 5.58 13.94 -6.44
N GLY A 194 6.85 14.33 -6.41
CA GLY A 194 7.55 14.99 -7.51
C GLY A 194 8.70 14.16 -8.01
N VAL A 195 9.15 14.47 -9.23
CA VAL A 195 10.45 14.02 -9.72
C VAL A 195 11.45 15.11 -9.37
N SER A 196 12.44 14.78 -8.55
CA SER A 196 13.58 15.67 -8.35
C SER A 196 14.48 15.55 -9.58
N GLU A 197 14.56 16.61 -10.37
CA GLU A 197 15.60 16.78 -11.37
C GLU A 197 16.92 17.02 -10.66
N SER A 198 17.53 15.98 -10.11
CA SER A 198 18.91 16.09 -9.68
C SER A 198 19.76 16.28 -10.94
N GLY A 199 20.22 17.52 -11.17
CA GLY A 199 20.96 18.00 -12.33
C GLY A 199 22.31 17.32 -12.57
N ARG A 200 22.29 16.04 -12.95
CA ARG A 200 23.42 15.39 -13.61
C ARG A 200 22.95 14.94 -14.98
N LEU A 201 23.39 15.68 -15.99
CA LEU A 201 23.20 15.47 -17.43
C LEU A 201 23.60 14.06 -17.96
N PHE A 202 24.00 13.12 -17.09
CA PHE A 202 24.59 11.84 -17.50
C PHE A 202 24.08 10.59 -16.74
N ALA A 203 23.07 10.70 -15.87
CA ALA A 203 22.52 9.54 -15.17
C ALA A 203 21.01 9.40 -15.41
N ALA A 204 20.64 8.90 -16.59
CA ALA A 204 19.26 8.56 -16.96
C ALA A 204 18.56 7.56 -15.99
N SER A 205 19.33 6.92 -15.10
CA SER A 205 18.91 5.71 -14.38
C SER A 205 18.41 5.92 -12.94
N ALA A 206 18.31 7.16 -12.44
CA ALA A 206 17.82 7.39 -11.07
C ALA A 206 17.02 8.69 -10.94
N ARG A 207 15.90 8.80 -11.66
CA ARG A 207 14.88 9.82 -11.36
C ARG A 207 14.35 9.57 -9.95
N ARG A 208 14.89 10.27 -8.96
CA ARG A 208 14.47 10.15 -7.57
C ARG A 208 13.11 10.80 -7.40
N GLN A 209 12.14 10.01 -6.95
CA GLN A 209 10.82 10.52 -6.59
C GLN A 209 10.81 10.91 -5.12
N SER A 210 10.26 12.08 -4.81
CA SER A 210 10.16 12.60 -3.44
C SER A 210 8.81 13.22 -3.17
N THR A 211 8.30 13.11 -1.95
CA THR A 211 7.09 13.82 -1.53
C THR A 211 7.30 15.33 -1.62
N ILE A 212 6.38 15.99 -2.33
CA ILE A 212 6.26 17.45 -2.35
C ILE A 212 5.22 17.86 -1.29
N ARG A 213 4.07 17.18 -1.26
CA ARG A 213 2.99 17.46 -0.31
C ARG A 213 3.00 16.47 0.84
N PHE A 214 3.59 16.88 1.97
CA PHE A 214 3.72 16.02 3.15
C PHE A 214 2.42 15.83 3.97
N GLY A 215 1.36 16.60 3.70
CA GLY A 215 0.10 16.53 4.44
C GLY A 215 -0.50 15.11 4.51
N PRO A 216 -0.76 14.45 3.36
CA PRO A 216 -1.33 13.11 3.34
C PRO A 216 -0.49 12.07 4.09
N ILE A 217 0.83 12.02 3.85
CA ILE A 217 1.72 11.06 4.54
C ILE A 217 1.76 11.30 6.05
N ARG A 218 1.84 12.56 6.51
CA ARG A 218 1.84 12.88 7.95
C ARG A 218 0.55 12.45 8.64
N LYS A 219 -0.60 12.53 7.96
CA LYS A 219 -1.88 12.05 8.50
C LYS A 219 -1.87 10.54 8.70
N ILE A 220 -1.35 9.80 7.71
CA ILE A 220 -1.21 8.33 7.79
C ILE A 220 -0.22 7.95 8.90
N GLU A 221 0.95 8.58 8.96
CA GLU A 221 1.95 8.35 10.01
C GLU A 221 1.38 8.60 11.41
N GLN A 222 0.60 9.67 11.57
CA GLN A 222 -0.04 9.99 12.84
C GLN A 222 -1.07 8.95 13.26
N GLN A 223 -1.93 8.51 12.32
CA GLN A 223 -2.91 7.45 12.58
C GLN A 223 -2.22 6.12 12.89
N LEU A 224 -1.17 5.77 12.14
CA LEU A 224 -0.35 4.59 12.41
C LEU A 224 0.25 4.64 13.82
N LYS A 225 0.82 5.78 14.23
CA LYS A 225 1.34 5.97 15.60
C LYS A 225 0.25 5.84 16.66
N TRP A 226 -0.96 6.32 16.40
CA TRP A 226 -2.08 6.17 17.33
C TRP A 226 -2.49 4.71 17.52
N VAL A 227 -2.55 3.94 16.44
CA VAL A 227 -2.85 2.50 16.51
C VAL A 227 -1.72 1.75 17.21
N ALA A 228 -0.48 2.00 16.76
CA ALA A 228 0.70 1.26 17.20
C ALA A 228 1.11 1.53 18.66
N LEU A 229 1.08 2.80 19.08
CA LEU A 229 1.64 3.25 20.36
C LEU A 229 0.58 3.67 21.38
N LYS A 230 -0.59 4.13 20.91
CA LYS A 230 -1.67 4.62 21.78
C LYS A 230 -2.85 3.66 21.87
N GLU A 231 -2.74 2.49 21.24
CA GLU A 231 -3.78 1.44 21.25
C GLU A 231 -5.15 1.98 20.81
N LYS A 232 -5.17 2.97 19.89
CA LYS A 232 -6.44 3.39 19.29
C LYS A 232 -6.94 2.31 18.33
N CYS A 233 -8.24 2.04 18.36
CA CYS A 233 -8.86 1.15 17.39
C CYS A 233 -8.70 1.75 15.97
N PRO A 234 -8.07 1.05 15.02
CA PRO A 234 -8.03 1.50 13.63
C PRO A 234 -9.43 1.41 13.01
N ASP A 235 -9.74 2.33 12.10
CA ASP A 235 -10.84 2.13 11.15
C ASP A 235 -10.46 1.03 10.14
N SER A 236 -11.42 0.63 9.30
CA SER A 236 -11.23 -0.46 8.34
C SER A 236 -10.17 -0.13 7.28
N TYR A 237 -10.01 1.15 6.94
CA TYR A 237 -8.99 1.61 6.00
C TYR A 237 -7.59 1.43 6.59
N MET A 238 -7.36 1.97 7.79
CA MET A 238 -6.07 1.88 8.48
C MET A 238 -5.73 0.44 8.88
N LEU A 239 -6.73 -0.36 9.28
CA LEU A 239 -6.52 -1.78 9.58
C LEU A 239 -6.07 -2.55 8.33
N SER A 240 -6.69 -2.27 7.18
CA SER A 240 -6.29 -2.86 5.90
C SER A 240 -4.88 -2.46 5.53
N LEU A 241 -4.54 -1.16 5.62
CA LEU A 241 -3.21 -0.63 5.33
C LEU A 241 -2.14 -1.29 6.19
N ILE A 242 -2.36 -1.35 7.50
CA ILE A 242 -1.43 -1.98 8.46
C ILE A 242 -1.28 -3.47 8.15
N THR A 243 -2.39 -4.17 7.85
CA THR A 243 -2.37 -5.61 7.53
C THR A 243 -1.51 -5.87 6.29
N LEU A 244 -1.69 -5.10 5.21
CA LEU A 244 -0.89 -5.24 3.99
C LEU A 244 0.59 -4.93 4.23
N CYS A 245 0.90 -3.84 4.95
CA CYS A 245 2.28 -3.50 5.27
C CYS A 245 2.96 -4.57 6.14
N PHE A 246 2.21 -5.19 7.06
CA PHE A 246 2.73 -6.24 7.93
C PHE A 246 3.04 -7.52 7.14
N ILE A 247 2.15 -7.90 6.21
CA ILE A 247 2.37 -9.07 5.32
C ILE A 247 3.57 -8.85 4.41
N GLY A 248 3.68 -7.67 3.80
CA GLY A 248 4.87 -7.31 3.03
C GLY A 248 6.14 -7.41 3.89
N GLN A 249 6.13 -6.88 5.10
CA GLN A 249 7.26 -6.94 6.02
C GLN A 249 7.69 -8.39 6.36
N GLU A 250 6.77 -9.30 6.69
CA GLU A 250 7.14 -10.67 7.10
C GLU A 250 7.83 -11.47 5.97
N ARG A 251 7.66 -11.04 4.72
CA ARG A 251 8.21 -11.70 3.53
C ARG A 251 9.52 -11.06 3.04
N HIS A 252 9.85 -9.86 3.49
CA HIS A 252 11.06 -9.13 3.05
C HIS A 252 12.19 -9.19 4.09
N THR A 253 13.31 -9.82 3.71
CA THR A 253 14.54 -9.84 4.53
C THR A 253 15.56 -8.75 4.13
N ILE A 254 15.42 -8.15 2.94
CA ILE A 254 16.47 -7.32 2.31
C ILE A 254 16.22 -5.81 2.47
N LEU A 255 14.97 -5.38 2.66
CA LEU A 255 14.60 -3.97 2.82
C LEU A 255 14.13 -3.70 4.25
N ASP A 256 14.53 -2.55 4.81
CA ASP A 256 13.97 -2.08 6.08
C ASP A 256 12.45 -2.14 6.00
N PRO A 257 11.77 -2.80 6.94
CA PRO A 257 10.34 -2.98 6.87
C PRO A 257 9.56 -1.69 6.71
N ILE A 258 8.49 -1.72 5.90
CA ILE A 258 7.64 -0.56 5.63
C ILE A 258 7.23 0.13 6.93
N LEU A 259 6.75 -0.64 7.92
CA LEU A 259 6.30 -0.11 9.21
C LEU A 259 7.43 0.39 10.11
N GLU A 260 8.63 -0.17 9.98
CA GLU A 260 9.81 0.27 10.72
C GLU A 260 10.29 1.65 10.24
N ARG A 261 10.13 1.97 8.96
CA ARG A 261 10.49 3.29 8.40
C ARG A 261 9.63 4.44 8.94
N GLN A 262 8.41 4.15 9.37
CA GLN A 262 7.42 5.14 9.83
C GLN A 262 7.52 5.44 11.32
N LEU A 263 8.36 4.70 12.04
CA LEU A 263 8.51 4.76 13.48
C LEU A 263 9.99 4.91 13.80
N THR A 264 10.33 5.65 14.85
CA THR A 264 11.70 5.62 15.37
C THR A 264 12.04 4.20 15.84
N LYS A 265 13.33 3.81 15.85
CA LYS A 265 13.76 2.49 16.34
C LYS A 265 13.17 2.14 17.72
N ARG A 266 13.04 3.13 18.62
CA ARG A 266 12.44 2.98 19.95
C ARG A 266 10.93 2.75 19.88
N GLU A 267 10.21 3.56 19.10
CA GLU A 267 8.77 3.40 18.87
C GLU A 267 8.48 2.04 18.22
N TYR A 268 9.23 1.65 17.20
CA TYR A 268 9.04 0.39 16.49
C TYR A 268 9.19 -0.82 17.41
N LYS A 269 10.21 -0.83 18.28
CA LYS A 269 10.40 -1.88 19.29
C LYS A 269 9.21 -2.03 20.24
N ALA A 270 8.53 -0.93 20.58
CA ALA A 270 7.32 -0.95 21.39
C ALA A 270 6.07 -1.34 20.58
N ALA A 271 5.97 -0.85 19.34
CA ALA A 271 4.84 -1.01 18.44
C ALA A 271 4.71 -2.41 17.83
N LYS A 272 5.82 -3.09 17.54
CA LYS A 272 5.86 -4.32 16.73
C LYS A 272 4.85 -5.37 17.19
N GLU A 273 4.81 -5.64 18.50
CA GLU A 273 3.91 -6.66 19.04
C GLU A 273 2.45 -6.18 19.09
N ASN A 274 2.22 -4.88 19.29
CA ASN A 274 0.88 -4.30 19.22
C ASN A 274 0.31 -4.37 17.80
N LEU A 275 1.12 -4.03 16.79
CA LEU A 275 0.77 -4.14 15.38
C LEU A 275 0.49 -5.58 15.00
N LYS A 276 1.36 -6.52 15.41
CA LYS A 276 1.15 -7.96 15.18
C LYS A 276 -0.18 -8.45 15.77
N ILE A 277 -0.50 -8.07 17.00
CA ILE A 277 -1.76 -8.45 17.64
C ILE A 277 -2.94 -7.82 16.92
N THR A 278 -2.86 -6.51 16.61
CA THR A 278 -3.91 -5.78 15.88
C THR A 278 -4.22 -6.46 14.54
N VAL A 279 -3.19 -6.84 13.78
CA VAL A 279 -3.35 -7.59 12.53
C VAL A 279 -3.88 -8.99 12.79
N LYS A 280 -3.37 -9.70 13.81
CA LYS A 280 -3.81 -11.07 14.13
C LYS A 280 -5.30 -11.12 14.48
N THR A 281 -5.76 -10.18 15.30
CA THR A 281 -7.11 -10.14 15.87
C THR A 281 -8.06 -9.26 15.07
N GLN A 282 -7.59 -8.61 13.99
CA GLN A 282 -8.36 -7.62 13.23
C GLN A 282 -8.96 -6.54 14.14
N ALA A 283 -8.14 -6.04 15.07
CA ALA A 283 -8.51 -5.05 16.08
C ALA A 283 -9.67 -5.43 17.02
N THR A 284 -10.09 -6.70 17.06
CA THR A 284 -11.08 -7.17 18.06
C THR A 284 -10.51 -7.21 19.48
N ILE A 285 -9.19 -7.40 19.59
CA ILE A 285 -8.45 -7.35 20.85
C ILE A 285 -7.31 -6.35 20.68
N LEU A 286 -7.38 -5.28 21.47
CA LEU A 286 -6.27 -4.35 21.67
C LEU A 286 -5.50 -4.80 22.92
N LYS A 287 -4.17 -4.73 22.88
CA LYS A 287 -3.36 -5.01 24.09
C LYS A 287 -3.79 -4.06 25.21
N SER A 288 -3.84 -4.55 26.45
CA SER A 288 -4.21 -3.70 27.57
C SER A 288 -3.11 -2.66 27.84
N ALA A 289 -3.50 -1.39 27.97
CA ALA A 289 -2.66 -0.20 28.22
C ALA A 289 -1.68 -0.25 29.41
N LYS A 290 -1.67 -1.34 30.20
CA LYS A 290 -0.84 -1.49 31.40
C LYS A 290 0.66 -1.58 31.09
N PHE A 291 1.08 -2.00 29.89
CA PHE A 291 2.50 -2.17 29.57
C PHE A 291 3.16 -0.92 28.97
N VAL A 292 2.45 -0.11 28.19
CA VAL A 292 3.04 1.07 27.52
C VAL A 292 3.09 2.29 28.46
N LYS A 293 2.04 2.52 29.28
CA LYS A 293 1.99 3.66 30.21
C LYS A 293 3.17 3.70 31.18
N LYS A 294 3.64 2.54 31.68
CA LYS A 294 4.73 2.51 32.68
C LYS A 294 6.10 2.86 32.07
N LYS A 295 6.31 2.65 30.76
CA LYS A 295 7.59 2.88 30.10
C LYS A 295 7.73 4.31 29.55
N PHE A 296 6.63 4.93 29.11
CA PHE A 296 6.63 6.27 28.52
C PHE A 296 6.11 7.39 29.44
N SER A 297 5.51 7.06 30.60
CA SER A 297 5.13 8.05 31.62
C SER A 297 6.34 8.71 32.31
N ARG A 298 7.53 8.08 32.27
CA ARG A 298 8.75 8.71 32.80
C ARG A 298 9.24 9.84 31.89
N ASP A 299 9.16 9.67 30.57
CA ASP A 299 9.70 10.65 29.62
C ASP A 299 8.86 11.94 29.55
N ALA A 300 7.53 11.84 29.68
CA ALA A 300 6.65 13.01 29.79
C ALA A 300 6.93 13.83 31.07
N HIS A 301 7.49 13.21 32.11
CA HIS A 301 7.92 13.92 33.32
C HIS A 301 9.29 14.57 33.14
N THR A 302 10.20 13.94 32.37
CA THR A 302 11.53 14.48 32.04
C THR A 302 11.44 15.67 31.09
N GLU A 303 10.58 15.63 30.07
CA GLU A 303 10.34 16.79 29.17
C GLU A 303 9.73 17.99 29.93
N ARG A 304 8.83 17.75 30.89
CA ARG A 304 8.31 18.80 31.78
C ARG A 304 9.36 19.37 32.74
N LEU A 305 10.39 18.59 33.10
CA LEU A 305 11.50 19.05 33.95
C LEU A 305 12.56 19.82 33.15
N CYS A 306 12.82 19.47 31.89
CA CYS A 306 13.71 20.25 31.01
C CYS A 306 13.11 21.62 30.67
N MET A 307 11.83 21.68 30.32
CA MET A 307 11.15 22.96 30.03
C MET A 307 11.08 23.91 31.25
N ARG A 308 11.10 23.37 32.48
CA ARG A 308 11.10 24.18 33.71
C ARG A 308 12.47 24.79 34.05
N LYS A 309 13.57 24.19 33.57
CA LYS A 309 14.92 24.72 33.80
C LYS A 309 15.26 25.89 32.87
N GLU A 310 14.71 25.91 31.66
CA GLU A 310 14.91 27.03 30.72
C GLU A 310 14.17 28.30 31.15
N SER A 311 13.02 28.17 31.84
CA SER A 311 12.27 29.32 32.37
C SER A 311 12.87 29.96 33.64
N PHE A 312 13.90 29.36 34.27
CA PHE A 312 14.45 29.84 35.54
C PHE A 312 15.81 30.56 35.41
N ASN A 313 16.44 30.54 34.22
CA ASN A 313 17.74 31.18 33.98
C ASN A 313 17.67 32.55 33.29
N GLY A 314 16.46 33.14 33.16
CA GLY A 314 16.25 34.40 32.42
C GLY A 314 16.09 35.67 33.27
N HIS A 315 16.31 35.63 34.59
CA HIS A 315 16.10 36.78 35.48
C HIS A 315 17.24 36.95 36.49
N PHE A 316 18.44 37.23 35.99
CA PHE A 316 19.53 37.77 36.81
C PHE A 316 20.50 38.51 35.88
N ASP A 317 20.15 39.74 35.50
CA ASP A 317 21.09 40.83 35.23
C ASP A 317 20.32 42.03 34.69
N GLU A 318 19.84 42.89 35.59
CA GLU A 318 19.54 44.29 35.28
C GLU A 318 19.40 45.05 36.60
N ARG A 319 20.55 45.47 37.16
CA ARG A 319 20.67 46.56 38.14
C ARG A 319 22.15 46.81 38.51
N ILE A 320 22.94 47.39 37.61
CA ILE A 320 24.01 48.34 37.93
C ILE A 320 24.20 49.22 36.68
N GLY A 321 23.99 50.52 36.81
CA GLY A 321 24.14 51.52 35.76
C GLY A 321 23.26 52.73 36.01
#